data_AF-A0A7X9SD47-F1
#
_entry.id   AF-A0A7X9SD47-F1
#
_cell.length_a   1.000
_cell.length_b   1.000
_cell.length_c   1.000
_cell.angle_alpha   90.00
_cell.angle_beta   90.00
_cell.angle_gamma   90.00
#
_symmetry.space_group_name_H-M   'P 1'
#
loop_
_entity.id
_entity.type
_entity.pdbx_description
1 polymer ?
#
loop_
_entity_poly.entity_id
_entity_poly.type
_entity_poly.pdbx_seq_one_letter_code
_entity_poly.pdbx_strand_id
1 'polypeptide(L)'
;MAAEILLEINGHKYNASGFSYDFYQVPDFKGKSVTGIKGGDIHVVLDSSCDNSILETMLSNKTRKVSCVPWEEYELCPVSGRIQFVQDGVHMFRELAFEEAYITRYMEKMDANGYPMSILLTISTLRLDINKFVRIDRRPETTYGFGWVKYTEQKNLSSKIVKRDAIPEIIAVYWKDANGDYHIDKLPEDETVTLFAQTVNTKPNDVLSFTISIDNCKTIVNIENCKLDAKGVAKISNFNLKEYLYK
;
A
#
# COMPACT_ATOMS: atom_id res chain seq x y z
N MET A 1 -32.21 -6.52 33.40
CA MET A 1 -31.77 -6.22 32.02
C MET A 1 -30.71 -7.23 31.66
N ALA A 2 -30.98 -8.04 30.65
CA ALA A 2 -30.00 -9.00 30.14
C ALA A 2 -29.22 -8.29 29.02
N ALA A 3 -27.90 -8.27 29.15
CA ALA A 3 -27.01 -7.83 28.09
C ALA A 3 -26.38 -9.07 27.47
N GLU A 4 -26.46 -9.18 26.15
CA GLU A 4 -25.87 -10.27 25.39
C GLU A 4 -24.65 -9.74 24.65
N ILE A 5 -23.61 -10.56 24.59
CA ILE A 5 -22.38 -10.26 23.86
C ILE A 5 -22.30 -11.25 22.70
N LEU A 6 -22.28 -10.74 21.47
CA LEU A 6 -22.26 -11.54 20.26
C LEU A 6 -20.94 -11.31 19.53
N LEU A 7 -20.14 -12.36 19.35
CA LEU A 7 -18.96 -12.36 18.50
C LEU A 7 -19.32 -12.92 17.12
N GLU A 8 -19.03 -12.17 16.07
CA GLU A 8 -19.08 -12.67 14.68
C GLU A 8 -17.68 -12.67 14.08
N ILE A 9 -17.23 -13.82 13.58
CA ILE A 9 -15.92 -13.99 12.93
C ILE A 9 -16.06 -14.98 11.77
N ASN A 10 -15.54 -14.64 10.59
CA ASN A 10 -15.66 -15.46 9.38
C ASN A 10 -17.11 -15.87 9.02
N GLY A 11 -18.11 -15.07 9.42
CA GLY A 11 -19.53 -15.37 9.21
C GLY A 11 -20.18 -16.30 10.24
N HIS A 12 -19.40 -16.86 11.17
CA HIS A 12 -19.89 -17.63 12.31
C HIS A 12 -20.22 -16.70 13.48
N LYS A 13 -21.30 -16.98 14.20
CA LYS A 13 -21.78 -16.19 15.34
C LYS A 13 -21.71 -16.99 16.63
N TYR A 14 -21.22 -16.36 17.70
CA TYR A 14 -20.99 -16.97 18.99
C TYR A 14 -21.54 -16.10 20.11
N ASN A 15 -22.18 -16.74 21.09
CA ASN A 15 -22.53 -16.09 22.35
C ASN A 15 -21.29 -16.04 23.23
N ALA A 16 -21.00 -14.86 23.78
CA ALA A 16 -19.92 -14.65 24.72
C ALA A 16 -20.48 -14.36 26.11
N SER A 17 -19.95 -15.04 27.11
CA SER A 17 -20.22 -14.78 28.53
C SER A 17 -19.29 -13.72 29.11
N GLY A 18 -18.18 -13.39 28.44
CA GLY A 18 -17.25 -12.37 28.89
C GLY A 18 -16.45 -11.74 27.75
N PHE A 19 -16.04 -10.49 27.96
CA PHE A 19 -15.24 -9.73 27.01
C PHE A 19 -14.38 -8.69 27.73
N SER A 20 -13.12 -8.56 27.33
CA SER A 20 -12.26 -7.46 27.74
C SER A 20 -11.26 -7.08 26.64
N TYR A 21 -10.86 -5.82 26.66
CA TYR A 21 -9.71 -5.30 25.91
C TYR A 21 -9.18 -4.10 26.69
N ASP A 22 -7.89 -3.83 26.57
CA ASP A 22 -7.25 -2.71 27.23
C ASP A 22 -6.20 -2.05 26.35
N PHE A 23 -5.97 -0.77 26.63
CA PHE A 23 -4.89 0.02 26.06
C PHE A 23 -4.15 0.68 27.22
N TYR A 24 -2.83 0.69 27.15
CA TYR A 24 -2.00 1.26 28.21
C TYR A 24 -0.76 1.98 27.68
N GLN A 25 -0.25 2.91 28.47
CA GLN A 25 1.01 3.60 28.25
C GLN A 25 1.85 3.52 29.51
N VAL A 26 3.16 3.37 29.32
CA VAL A 26 4.12 3.38 30.44
C VAL A 26 4.46 4.83 30.79
N PRO A 27 4.25 5.26 32.04
CA PRO A 27 4.64 6.59 32.51
C PRO A 27 6.11 6.64 32.97
N ASP A 28 6.71 7.84 32.95
CA ASP A 28 7.97 8.12 33.65
C ASP A 28 7.75 8.38 35.16
N PHE A 29 8.85 8.67 35.87
CA PHE A 29 8.82 8.99 37.30
C PHE A 29 8.02 10.26 37.65
N LYS A 30 7.65 11.08 36.65
CA LYS A 30 6.79 12.27 36.80
C LYS A 30 5.33 11.99 36.42
N GLY A 31 4.99 10.76 36.04
CA GLY A 31 3.65 10.38 35.57
C GLY A 31 3.38 10.73 34.10
N LYS A 32 4.37 11.23 33.34
CA LYS A 32 4.20 11.54 31.92
C LYS A 32 4.36 10.28 31.09
N SER A 33 3.45 10.05 30.14
CA SER A 33 3.58 8.93 29.19
C SER A 33 4.84 9.08 28.32
N VAL A 34 5.68 8.06 28.31
CA VAL A 34 6.94 8.02 27.54
C VAL A 34 6.92 7.00 26.40
N THR A 35 5.83 6.24 26.27
CA THR A 35 5.65 5.23 25.23
C THR A 35 4.41 5.51 24.37
N GLY A 36 4.38 4.94 23.17
CA GLY A 36 3.15 4.85 22.38
C GLY A 36 2.09 3.98 23.10
N ILE A 37 0.85 4.04 22.61
CA ILE A 37 -0.27 3.26 23.15
C ILE A 37 -0.04 1.77 22.84
N LYS A 38 0.03 0.93 23.87
CA LYS A 38 0.21 -0.53 23.81
C LYS A 38 -1.10 -1.26 24.11
N GLY A 39 -1.11 -2.59 23.94
CA GLY A 39 -2.27 -3.45 24.17
C GLY A 39 -3.11 -3.65 22.92
N GLY A 40 -4.44 -3.63 23.08
CA GLY A 40 -5.41 -3.81 22.00
C GLY A 40 -5.64 -5.25 21.58
N ASP A 41 -5.14 -6.22 22.36
CA ASP A 41 -5.57 -7.60 22.22
C ASP A 41 -6.97 -7.72 22.85
N ILE A 42 -7.83 -8.45 22.15
CA ILE A 42 -9.21 -8.69 22.57
C ILE A 42 -9.26 -10.06 23.23
N HIS A 43 -9.85 -10.11 24.42
CA HIS A 43 -10.13 -11.35 25.14
C HIS A 43 -11.62 -11.61 25.15
N VAL A 44 -12.03 -12.80 24.72
CA VAL A 44 -13.44 -13.22 24.70
C VAL A 44 -13.57 -14.56 25.39
N VAL A 45 -14.60 -14.69 26.23
CA VAL A 45 -15.02 -15.96 26.81
C VAL A 45 -16.30 -16.38 26.11
N LEU A 46 -16.22 -17.45 25.33
CA LEU A 46 -17.37 -18.05 24.65
C LEU A 46 -17.91 -19.21 25.48
N ASP A 47 -19.20 -19.41 25.38
CA ASP A 47 -19.82 -20.66 25.82
C ASP A 47 -19.43 -21.74 24.81
N SER A 48 -18.88 -22.86 25.30
CA SER A 48 -18.44 -23.93 24.39
C SER A 48 -19.63 -24.54 23.65
N SER A 49 -19.40 -24.86 22.39
CA SER A 49 -20.35 -25.48 21.48
C SER A 49 -19.66 -26.59 20.70
N CYS A 50 -20.40 -27.32 19.86
CA CYS A 50 -19.80 -28.30 18.96
C CYS A 50 -19.09 -27.66 17.74
N ASP A 51 -19.13 -26.34 17.58
CA ASP A 51 -18.48 -25.63 16.46
C ASP A 51 -16.97 -25.48 16.71
N ASN A 52 -16.16 -26.10 15.85
CA ASN A 52 -14.70 -26.04 15.88
C ASN A 52 -14.10 -25.04 14.89
N SER A 53 -14.92 -24.26 14.17
CA SER A 53 -14.45 -23.42 13.05
C SER A 53 -13.44 -22.34 13.47
N ILE A 54 -13.49 -21.84 14.71
CA ILE A 54 -12.47 -20.94 15.25
C ILE A 54 -11.11 -21.64 15.37
N LEU A 55 -11.10 -22.88 15.89
CA LEU A 55 -9.87 -23.67 16.01
C LEU A 55 -9.33 -24.05 14.62
N GLU A 56 -10.21 -24.47 13.70
CA GLU A 56 -9.83 -24.74 12.32
C GLU A 56 -9.24 -23.51 11.62
N THR A 57 -9.80 -22.33 11.89
CA THR A 57 -9.28 -21.05 11.40
C THR A 57 -7.86 -20.79 11.93
N MET A 58 -7.59 -21.08 13.20
CA MET A 58 -6.25 -20.94 13.79
C MET A 58 -5.24 -21.95 13.22
N LEU A 59 -5.70 -23.15 12.83
CA LEU A 59 -4.87 -24.22 12.25
C LEU A 59 -4.70 -24.13 10.73
N SER A 60 -5.42 -23.22 10.07
CA SER A 60 -5.39 -23.07 8.62
C SER A 60 -4.05 -22.55 8.12
N ASN A 61 -3.43 -23.27 7.18
CA ASN A 61 -2.20 -22.85 6.48
C ASN A 61 -2.45 -21.91 5.29
N LYS A 62 -3.65 -21.34 5.15
CA LYS A 62 -3.93 -20.36 4.10
C LYS A 62 -3.07 -19.13 4.31
N THR A 63 -2.30 -18.74 3.30
CA THR A 63 -1.44 -17.57 3.33
C THR A 63 -1.85 -16.54 2.29
N ARG A 64 -1.52 -15.27 2.57
CA ARG A 64 -1.61 -14.15 1.62
C ARG A 64 -0.24 -13.52 1.44
N LYS A 65 0.00 -12.95 0.25
CA LYS A 65 1.19 -12.13 0.00
C LYS A 65 1.09 -10.84 0.81
N VAL A 66 2.14 -10.50 1.56
CA VAL A 66 2.22 -9.25 2.32
C VAL A 66 2.37 -8.08 1.33
N SER A 67 1.44 -7.14 1.35
CA SER A 67 1.37 -6.07 0.34
C SER A 67 2.36 -4.92 0.60
N CYS A 68 2.87 -4.77 1.82
CA CYS A 68 3.72 -3.64 2.22
C CYS A 68 5.22 -3.87 1.98
N VAL A 69 5.64 -5.07 1.58
CA VAL A 69 7.04 -5.39 1.30
C VAL A 69 7.29 -5.65 -0.19
N PRO A 70 8.42 -5.18 -0.73
CA PRO A 70 8.74 -5.37 -2.15
C PRO A 70 9.25 -6.78 -2.50
N TRP A 71 9.60 -7.61 -1.52
CA TRP A 71 10.00 -9.02 -1.72
C TRP A 71 8.84 -10.00 -1.55
N GLU A 72 9.04 -11.26 -1.93
CA GLU A 72 8.05 -12.32 -1.70
C GLU A 72 8.02 -12.68 -0.21
N GLU A 73 7.01 -12.16 0.48
CA GLU A 73 6.70 -12.51 1.86
C GLU A 73 5.23 -12.92 1.96
N TYR A 74 4.98 -13.98 2.72
CA TYR A 74 3.65 -14.53 2.94
C TYR A 74 3.36 -14.58 4.43
N GLU A 75 2.15 -14.18 4.79
CA GLU A 75 1.62 -14.29 6.15
C GLU A 75 0.36 -15.14 6.16
N LEU A 76 -0.04 -15.63 7.33
CA LEU A 76 -1.33 -16.31 7.48
C LEU A 76 -2.46 -15.37 7.08
N CYS A 77 -3.50 -15.88 6.43
CA CYS A 77 -4.67 -15.07 6.11
C CYS A 77 -5.32 -14.57 7.40
N PRO A 78 -5.36 -13.24 7.64
CA PRO A 78 -5.99 -12.72 8.83
C PRO A 78 -7.51 -12.79 8.71
N VAL A 79 -8.18 -12.68 9.86
CA VAL A 79 -9.64 -12.70 9.98
C VAL A 79 -10.19 -11.31 10.28
N SER A 80 -11.46 -11.12 9.94
CA SER A 80 -12.21 -9.91 10.30
C SER A 80 -13.49 -10.32 11.01
N GLY A 81 -13.97 -9.43 11.86
CA GLY A 81 -15.11 -9.74 12.70
C GLY A 81 -15.63 -8.53 13.46
N ARG A 82 -16.65 -8.76 14.27
CA ARG A 82 -17.22 -7.75 15.16
C ARG A 82 -17.78 -8.35 16.43
N ILE A 83 -17.82 -7.54 17.47
CA ILE A 83 -18.37 -7.86 18.78
C ILE A 83 -19.45 -6.84 19.08
N GLN A 84 -20.67 -7.32 19.28
CA GLN A 84 -21.85 -6.50 19.50
C GLN A 84 -22.40 -6.73 20.89
N PHE A 85 -22.72 -5.63 21.58
CA PHE A 85 -23.37 -5.64 22.88
C PHE A 85 -24.83 -5.26 22.68
N VAL A 86 -25.71 -6.23 22.86
CA VAL A 86 -27.14 -6.09 22.62
C VAL A 86 -27.86 -6.09 23.97
N GLN A 87 -28.67 -5.07 24.20
CA GLN A 87 -29.50 -4.93 25.38
C GLN A 87 -30.95 -5.28 25.03
N ASP A 88 -31.54 -6.18 25.83
CA ASP A 88 -32.93 -6.64 25.70
C ASP A 88 -33.28 -7.12 24.27
N GLY A 89 -32.30 -7.68 23.55
CA GLY A 89 -32.46 -8.24 22.20
C GLY A 89 -32.72 -7.24 21.06
N VAL A 90 -32.84 -5.94 21.36
CA VAL A 90 -33.25 -4.92 20.38
C VAL A 90 -32.20 -3.81 20.22
N HIS A 91 -31.60 -3.38 21.31
CA HIS A 91 -30.75 -2.18 21.32
C HIS A 91 -29.28 -2.55 21.34
N MET A 92 -28.60 -2.42 20.19
CA MET A 92 -27.15 -2.44 20.14
C MET A 92 -26.62 -1.11 20.71
N PHE A 93 -25.99 -1.15 21.88
CA PHE A 93 -25.44 0.05 22.51
C PHE A 93 -23.92 0.18 22.32
N ARG A 94 -23.24 -0.92 21.95
CA ARG A 94 -21.81 -0.93 21.67
C ARG A 94 -21.45 -1.94 20.59
N GLU A 95 -20.50 -1.57 19.75
CA GLU A 95 -19.92 -2.40 18.71
C GLU A 95 -18.40 -2.20 18.68
N LEU A 96 -17.66 -3.30 18.61
CA LEU A 96 -16.25 -3.30 18.22
C LEU A 96 -16.11 -4.10 16.94
N ALA A 97 -15.70 -3.46 15.85
CA ALA A 97 -15.34 -4.15 14.61
C ALA A 97 -13.81 -4.22 14.50
N PHE A 98 -13.28 -5.34 14.02
CA PHE A 98 -11.85 -5.51 13.82
C PHE A 98 -11.56 -6.07 12.42
N GLU A 99 -10.48 -5.57 11.85
CA GLU A 99 -9.95 -6.01 10.56
C GLU A 99 -8.50 -6.48 10.76
N GLU A 100 -8.07 -7.37 9.86
CA GLU A 100 -6.71 -7.91 9.84
C GLU A 100 -6.26 -8.46 11.22
N ALA A 101 -7.05 -9.37 11.77
CA ALA A 101 -6.81 -9.95 13.08
C ALA A 101 -6.29 -11.39 13.02
N TYR A 102 -5.61 -11.81 14.09
CA TYR A 102 -5.06 -13.14 14.28
C TYR A 102 -5.55 -13.72 15.62
N ILE A 103 -6.04 -14.95 15.60
CA ILE A 103 -6.35 -15.70 16.82
C ILE A 103 -5.02 -16.20 17.38
N THR A 104 -4.52 -15.59 18.46
CA THR A 104 -3.22 -15.91 19.05
C THR A 104 -3.32 -16.95 20.16
N ARG A 105 -4.51 -17.13 20.72
CA ARG A 105 -4.77 -18.12 21.77
C ARG A 105 -6.17 -18.68 21.65
N TYR A 106 -6.25 -20.00 21.68
CA TYR A 106 -7.47 -20.77 21.88
C TYR A 106 -7.26 -21.66 23.11
N MET A 107 -8.11 -21.52 24.13
CA MET A 107 -8.09 -22.39 25.30
C MET A 107 -9.50 -22.80 25.66
N GLU A 108 -9.81 -24.07 25.49
CA GLU A 108 -11.05 -24.65 25.96
C GLU A 108 -10.85 -25.29 27.34
N LYS A 109 -11.77 -25.06 28.26
CA LYS A 109 -11.73 -25.63 29.60
C LYS A 109 -13.11 -26.08 30.05
N MET A 110 -13.13 -27.17 30.80
CA MET A 110 -14.28 -27.65 31.55
C MET A 110 -13.78 -28.07 32.93
N ASP A 111 -14.52 -27.75 33.98
CA ASP A 111 -14.28 -28.29 35.30
C ASP A 111 -15.41 -29.26 35.69
N ALA A 112 -15.11 -30.19 36.59
CA ALA A 112 -16.09 -31.14 37.10
C ALA A 112 -17.05 -30.51 38.13
N ASN A 113 -16.91 -29.21 38.42
CA ASN A 113 -17.64 -28.51 39.47
C ASN A 113 -19.00 -27.97 38.98
N GLY A 114 -19.41 -28.34 37.76
CA GLY A 114 -20.70 -27.96 37.18
C GLY A 114 -20.71 -26.62 36.47
N TYR A 115 -19.55 -25.97 36.26
CA TYR A 115 -19.48 -24.82 35.38
C TYR A 115 -19.55 -25.27 33.92
N PRO A 116 -20.32 -24.57 33.07
CA PRO A 116 -20.38 -24.90 31.65
C PRO A 116 -18.98 -24.79 31.03
N MET A 117 -18.70 -25.67 30.06
CA MET A 117 -17.46 -25.63 29.30
C MET A 117 -17.34 -24.26 28.61
N SER A 118 -16.15 -23.67 28.65
CA SER A 118 -15.90 -22.33 28.11
C SER A 118 -14.64 -22.29 27.27
N ILE A 119 -14.64 -21.42 26.27
CA ILE A 119 -13.50 -21.18 25.38
C ILE A 119 -13.01 -19.75 25.63
N LEU A 120 -11.74 -19.63 26.04
CA LEU A 120 -11.05 -18.36 26.16
C LEU A 120 -10.23 -18.09 24.90
N LEU A 121 -10.61 -17.04 24.18
CA LEU A 121 -9.93 -16.57 22.98
C LEU A 121 -9.11 -15.31 23.27
N THR A 122 -7.94 -15.25 22.67
CA THR A 122 -7.19 -13.99 22.50
C THR A 122 -7.06 -13.69 21.02
N ILE A 123 -7.50 -12.50 20.62
CA ILE A 123 -7.49 -12.01 19.24
C ILE A 123 -6.61 -10.77 19.19
N SER A 124 -5.53 -10.83 18.40
CA SER A 124 -4.66 -9.68 18.16
C SER A 124 -5.10 -8.99 16.87
N THR A 125 -5.34 -7.69 16.91
CA THR A 125 -5.94 -6.94 15.80
C THR A 125 -4.94 -5.92 15.24
N LEU A 126 -4.93 -5.72 13.91
CA LEU A 126 -4.17 -4.63 13.27
C LEU A 126 -5.01 -3.36 13.12
N ARG A 127 -6.33 -3.50 12.93
CA ARG A 127 -7.27 -2.37 12.91
C ARG A 127 -8.45 -2.66 13.81
N LEU A 128 -8.85 -1.65 14.58
CA LEU A 128 -9.98 -1.71 15.50
C LEU A 128 -10.86 -0.47 15.36
N ASP A 129 -12.15 -0.70 15.21
CA ASP A 129 -13.22 0.29 15.14
C ASP A 129 -14.14 0.16 16.35
N ILE A 130 -14.19 1.19 17.19
CA ILE A 130 -15.06 1.24 18.37
C ILE A 130 -16.24 2.18 18.06
N ASN A 131 -17.44 1.62 18.05
CA ASN A 131 -18.71 2.29 17.76
C ASN A 131 -18.71 3.09 16.44
N LYS A 132 -17.84 2.77 15.47
CA LYS A 132 -17.63 3.53 14.23
C LYS A 132 -17.12 4.97 14.43
N PHE A 133 -16.82 5.38 15.66
CA PHE A 133 -16.35 6.74 15.98
C PHE A 133 -14.84 6.80 16.24
N VAL A 134 -14.28 5.72 16.79
CA VAL A 134 -12.85 5.62 17.09
C VAL A 134 -12.29 4.49 16.25
N ARG A 135 -11.65 4.85 15.14
CA ARG A 135 -10.84 3.94 14.34
C ARG A 135 -9.38 4.08 14.73
N ILE A 136 -8.73 2.97 15.01
CA ILE A 136 -7.31 2.91 15.35
C ILE A 136 -6.62 1.80 14.54
N ASP A 137 -5.40 2.09 14.11
CA ASP A 137 -4.55 1.16 13.37
C ASP A 137 -3.24 0.94 14.16
N ARG A 138 -2.71 -0.28 14.13
CA ARG A 138 -1.34 -0.56 14.57
C ARG A 138 -0.36 0.05 13.57
N ARG A 139 0.76 0.58 14.07
CA ARG A 139 1.86 1.10 13.23
C ARG A 139 2.88 -0.01 12.92
N PRO A 140 2.92 -0.56 11.70
CA PRO A 140 3.99 -1.48 11.31
C PRO A 140 5.33 -0.77 11.05
N GLU A 141 5.31 0.52 10.69
CA GLU A 141 6.48 1.22 10.15
C GLU A 141 7.42 1.88 11.18
N THR A 142 7.12 1.84 12.47
CA THR A 142 8.04 2.38 13.50
C THR A 142 9.02 1.31 13.95
N THR A 143 10.25 1.71 14.28
CA THR A 143 11.38 0.83 14.68
C THR A 143 11.08 -0.10 15.87
N TYR A 144 9.97 0.13 16.57
CA TYR A 144 9.50 -0.71 17.66
C TYR A 144 8.04 -1.18 17.49
N GLY A 145 7.42 -1.07 16.31
CA GLY A 145 6.20 -1.80 15.85
C GLY A 145 4.95 -1.97 16.75
N PHE A 146 4.93 -1.44 17.97
CA PHE A 146 4.02 -1.87 19.05
C PHE A 146 3.09 -0.74 19.52
N GLY A 147 2.72 0.18 18.62
CA GLY A 147 1.94 1.37 18.95
C GLY A 147 0.63 1.48 18.17
N TRP A 148 -0.46 1.82 18.86
CA TRP A 148 -1.72 2.21 18.25
C TRP A 148 -1.74 3.69 17.89
N VAL A 149 -2.40 4.01 16.78
CA VAL A 149 -2.74 5.39 16.42
C VAL A 149 -4.17 5.52 15.96
N LYS A 150 -4.76 6.67 16.26
CA LYS A 150 -6.01 7.07 15.65
C LYS A 150 -5.83 7.10 14.14
N TYR A 151 -6.66 6.32 13.45
CA TYR A 151 -6.77 6.41 12.02
C TYR A 151 -7.18 7.83 11.68
N THR A 152 -6.26 8.49 11.00
CA THR A 152 -6.58 9.70 10.27
C THR A 152 -6.69 9.21 8.85
N GLU A 153 -7.78 9.52 8.16
CA GLU A 153 -7.78 9.35 6.71
C GLU A 153 -6.48 9.94 6.23
N GLN A 154 -5.65 9.12 5.58
CA GLN A 154 -4.63 9.68 4.73
C GLN A 154 -5.44 10.48 3.71
N LYS A 155 -5.56 11.79 3.96
CA LYS A 155 -5.55 12.74 2.87
C LYS A 155 -4.28 12.36 2.17
N ASN A 156 -4.43 11.54 1.13
CA ASN A 156 -3.51 11.57 0.03
C ASN A 156 -3.43 13.06 -0.28
N LEU A 157 -2.40 13.71 0.23
CA LEU A 157 -1.73 14.74 -0.51
C LEU A 157 -1.26 14.00 -1.75
N SER A 158 -2.19 13.74 -2.68
CA SER A 158 -1.87 14.02 -4.04
C SER A 158 -1.46 15.48 -3.94
N SER A 159 -0.15 15.72 -3.90
CA SER A 159 0.33 16.79 -4.75
C SER A 159 -0.30 16.48 -6.11
N LYS A 160 -1.50 17.04 -6.34
CA LYS A 160 -1.72 17.67 -7.62
C LYS A 160 -0.55 18.62 -7.66
N ILE A 161 0.50 18.19 -8.37
CA ILE A 161 1.35 19.13 -9.07
C ILE A 161 0.31 19.99 -9.76
N VAL A 162 0.05 21.16 -9.19
CA VAL A 162 -0.53 22.26 -9.96
C VAL A 162 0.45 22.29 -11.10
N LYS A 163 0.02 21.81 -12.27
CA LYS A 163 0.77 21.99 -13.51
C LYS A 163 0.90 23.50 -13.61
N ARG A 164 1.94 24.06 -13.00
CA ARG A 164 2.60 25.23 -13.56
C ARG A 164 2.93 24.78 -14.96
N ASP A 165 2.39 25.49 -15.94
CA ASP A 165 2.49 25.17 -17.35
C ASP A 165 3.85 24.53 -17.61
N ALA A 166 3.82 23.21 -17.77
CA ALA A 166 5.03 22.43 -17.73
C ALA A 166 5.77 22.79 -19.00
N ILE A 167 6.91 23.47 -18.85
CA ILE A 167 7.66 24.00 -20.00
C ILE A 167 8.09 22.79 -20.84
N PRO A 168 7.87 22.83 -22.16
CA PRO A 168 8.34 21.78 -23.05
C PRO A 168 9.86 21.63 -22.93
N GLU A 169 10.34 20.41 -22.66
CA GLU A 169 11.77 20.14 -22.46
C GLU A 169 12.20 18.89 -23.23
N ILE A 170 13.41 18.91 -23.77
CA ILE A 170 14.07 17.76 -24.39
C ILE A 170 14.85 17.02 -23.32
N ILE A 171 14.53 15.75 -23.07
CA ILE A 171 15.17 14.94 -22.03
C ILE A 171 16.36 14.15 -22.58
N ALA A 172 16.23 13.67 -23.80
CA ALA A 172 17.23 12.79 -24.39
C ALA A 172 17.31 13.02 -25.89
N VAL A 173 18.54 13.04 -26.38
CA VAL A 173 18.86 13.04 -27.81
C VAL A 173 19.83 11.88 -28.02
N TYR A 174 19.48 10.96 -28.90
CA TYR A 174 20.28 9.78 -29.18
C TYR A 174 20.18 9.35 -30.64
N TRP A 175 21.17 8.59 -31.07
CA TRP A 175 21.30 8.12 -32.44
C TRP A 175 20.98 6.64 -32.52
N LYS A 176 20.34 6.24 -33.61
CA LYS A 176 20.13 4.84 -33.96
C LYS A 176 20.55 4.57 -35.38
N ASP A 177 20.69 3.30 -35.72
CA ASP A 177 20.92 2.85 -37.10
C ASP A 177 19.79 3.27 -38.06
N ALA A 178 19.99 3.04 -39.36
CA ALA A 178 19.01 3.38 -40.39
C ALA A 178 17.63 2.75 -40.14
N ASN A 179 17.60 1.56 -39.52
CA ASN A 179 16.38 0.83 -39.22
C ASN A 179 15.71 1.29 -37.91
N GLY A 180 16.45 1.92 -37.00
CA GLY A 180 15.95 2.40 -35.70
C GLY A 180 15.96 1.33 -34.60
N ASP A 181 16.72 0.26 -34.79
CA ASP A 181 16.77 -0.93 -33.94
C ASP A 181 17.88 -0.84 -32.90
N TYR A 182 19.06 -0.35 -33.26
CA TYR A 182 20.24 -0.31 -32.38
C TYR A 182 20.65 1.11 -32.01
N HIS A 183 20.99 1.33 -30.73
CA HIS A 183 21.57 2.59 -30.25
C HIS A 183 23.01 2.73 -30.72
N ILE A 184 23.37 3.92 -31.19
CA ILE A 184 24.71 4.24 -31.71
C ILE A 184 25.36 5.28 -30.81
N ASP A 185 26.47 4.92 -30.19
CA ASP A 185 27.26 5.83 -29.34
C ASP A 185 28.30 6.63 -30.14
N LYS A 186 28.66 6.16 -31.35
CA LYS A 186 29.63 6.81 -32.25
C LYS A 186 29.08 6.85 -33.66
N LEU A 187 28.95 8.07 -34.21
CA LEU A 187 28.43 8.28 -35.55
C LEU A 187 29.37 7.67 -36.61
N PRO A 188 28.90 6.71 -37.42
CA PRO A 188 29.66 6.18 -38.54
C PRO A 188 29.83 7.26 -39.63
N GLU A 189 31.02 7.33 -40.25
CA GLU A 189 31.30 8.32 -41.30
C GLU A 189 30.58 8.00 -42.63
N ASP A 190 30.32 6.71 -42.91
CA ASP A 190 29.91 6.23 -44.24
C ASP A 190 28.46 5.72 -44.30
N GLU A 191 27.76 5.75 -43.17
CA GLU A 191 26.43 5.16 -43.04
C GLU A 191 25.39 6.22 -42.67
N THR A 192 24.14 5.95 -43.05
CA THR A 192 23.00 6.77 -42.63
C THR A 192 22.53 6.35 -41.25
N VAL A 193 22.32 7.34 -40.38
CA VAL A 193 21.75 7.14 -39.04
C VAL A 193 20.44 7.90 -38.88
N THR A 194 19.71 7.56 -37.83
CA THR A 194 18.46 8.22 -37.45
C THR A 194 18.64 8.93 -36.11
N LEU A 195 18.33 10.22 -36.05
CA LEU A 195 18.27 10.99 -34.82
C LEU A 195 16.91 10.81 -34.15
N PHE A 196 16.93 10.57 -32.85
CA PHE A 196 15.75 10.57 -32.00
C PHE A 196 15.90 11.60 -30.89
N ALA A 197 14.90 12.47 -30.75
CA ALA A 197 14.80 13.41 -29.63
C ALA A 197 13.52 13.14 -28.84
N GLN A 198 13.67 12.83 -27.56
CA GLN A 198 12.55 12.56 -26.66
C GLN A 198 12.27 13.79 -25.82
N THR A 199 10.99 14.15 -25.74
CA THR A 199 10.52 15.33 -25.03
C THR A 199 9.50 14.98 -23.95
N VAL A 200 9.38 15.86 -22.96
CA VAL A 200 8.26 15.88 -22.01
C VAL A 200 7.50 17.17 -22.12
N ASN A 201 6.24 17.11 -21.71
CA ASN A 201 5.33 18.25 -21.66
C ASN A 201 5.05 18.89 -23.02
N THR A 202 5.39 18.21 -24.11
CA THR A 202 5.00 18.55 -25.48
C THR A 202 3.67 17.88 -25.84
N LYS A 203 2.96 18.47 -26.81
CA LYS A 203 1.75 17.90 -27.40
C LYS A 203 2.10 17.27 -28.77
N PRO A 204 1.33 16.27 -29.21
CA PRO A 204 1.42 15.81 -30.59
C PRO A 204 1.29 17.00 -31.54
N ASN A 205 2.11 17.04 -32.59
CA ASN A 205 2.19 18.15 -33.56
C ASN A 205 2.94 19.42 -33.11
N ASP A 206 3.48 19.46 -31.89
CA ASP A 206 4.48 20.49 -31.54
C ASP A 206 5.74 20.33 -32.41
N VAL A 207 6.44 21.45 -32.58
CA VAL A 207 7.52 21.58 -33.54
C VAL A 207 8.86 21.77 -32.82
N LEU A 208 9.82 20.92 -33.14
CA LEU A 208 11.20 21.02 -32.64
C LEU A 208 12.13 21.47 -33.77
N SER A 209 13.05 22.36 -33.40
CA SER A 209 14.19 22.72 -34.24
C SER A 209 15.45 22.45 -33.44
N PHE A 210 16.46 21.88 -34.08
CA PHE A 210 17.74 21.61 -33.45
C PHE A 210 18.90 21.94 -34.40
N THR A 211 20.02 22.28 -33.79
CA THR A 211 21.26 22.60 -34.46
C THR A 211 22.29 21.55 -34.10
N ILE A 212 22.86 20.88 -35.09
CA ILE A 212 23.94 19.91 -34.91
C ILE A 212 25.26 20.62 -35.21
N SER A 213 26.19 20.57 -34.27
CA SER A 213 27.56 21.09 -34.40
C SER A 213 28.60 20.03 -34.07
N ILE A 214 29.77 20.11 -34.69
CA ILE A 214 30.97 19.34 -34.30
C ILE A 214 31.93 20.27 -33.56
N ASP A 215 32.56 19.74 -32.51
CA ASP A 215 33.56 20.41 -31.66
C ASP A 215 33.13 21.76 -31.09
N ASN A 216 31.82 21.94 -30.84
CA ASN A 216 31.19 23.14 -30.27
C ASN A 216 31.43 24.46 -31.03
N CYS A 217 32.04 24.43 -32.23
CA CYS A 217 32.45 25.65 -32.94
C CYS A 217 31.93 25.73 -34.39
N LYS A 218 31.59 24.61 -35.03
CA LYS A 218 31.05 24.61 -36.40
C LYS A 218 29.67 23.96 -36.44
N THR A 219 28.64 24.77 -36.68
CA THR A 219 27.29 24.29 -37.01
C THR A 219 27.33 23.63 -38.38
N ILE A 220 26.77 22.43 -38.46
CA ILE A 220 26.79 21.61 -39.67
C ILE A 220 25.41 21.53 -40.28
N VAL A 221 24.38 21.39 -39.45
CA VAL A 221 22.99 21.29 -39.90
C VAL A 221 22.07 22.00 -38.93
N ASN A 222 21.18 22.82 -39.46
CA ASN A 222 19.97 23.26 -38.77
C ASN A 222 18.80 22.45 -39.30
N ILE A 223 18.15 21.69 -38.43
CA ILE A 223 16.96 20.96 -38.78
C ILE A 223 15.80 21.66 -38.10
N GLU A 224 14.93 22.24 -38.92
CA GLU A 224 13.76 22.96 -38.47
C GLU A 224 12.49 22.11 -38.69
N ASN A 225 11.45 22.43 -37.95
CA ASN A 225 10.11 21.92 -38.20
C ASN A 225 9.91 20.40 -37.98
N CYS A 226 10.66 19.79 -37.06
CA CYS A 226 10.49 18.38 -36.72
C CYS A 226 9.20 18.15 -35.91
N LYS A 227 8.29 17.39 -36.49
CA LYS A 227 7.01 17.03 -35.85
C LYS A 227 7.20 15.93 -34.82
N LEU A 228 6.56 16.12 -33.69
CA LEU A 228 6.49 15.14 -32.60
C LEU A 228 5.40 14.11 -32.85
N ASP A 229 5.74 12.84 -32.60
CA ASP A 229 4.77 11.75 -32.62
C ASP A 229 3.87 11.75 -31.36
N ALA A 230 2.91 10.82 -31.31
CA ALA A 230 1.98 10.69 -30.19
C ALA A 230 2.66 10.35 -28.84
N LYS A 231 3.95 9.98 -28.86
CA LYS A 231 4.77 9.67 -27.67
C LYS A 231 5.74 10.80 -27.34
N GLY A 232 5.68 11.95 -28.02
CA GLY A 232 6.57 13.09 -27.79
C GLY A 232 8.00 12.85 -28.29
N VAL A 233 8.16 12.03 -29.34
CA VAL A 233 9.45 11.75 -29.98
C VAL A 233 9.51 12.37 -31.37
N ALA A 234 10.59 13.11 -31.64
CA ALA A 234 10.94 13.56 -32.98
C ALA A 234 11.94 12.58 -33.60
N LYS A 235 11.69 12.18 -34.85
CA LYS A 235 12.51 11.26 -35.62
C LYS A 235 13.02 11.93 -36.88
N ILE A 236 14.32 11.87 -37.13
CA ILE A 236 14.96 12.35 -38.35
C ILE A 236 15.79 11.22 -38.94
N SER A 237 15.27 10.63 -40.01
CA SER A 237 15.91 9.55 -40.75
C SER A 237 16.86 10.07 -41.83
N ASN A 238 17.76 9.19 -42.29
CA ASN A 238 18.67 9.41 -43.42
C ASN A 238 19.71 10.52 -43.17
N PHE A 239 20.18 10.67 -41.93
CA PHE A 239 21.28 11.59 -41.64
C PHE A 239 22.62 10.93 -41.99
N ASN A 240 23.38 11.51 -42.91
CA ASN A 240 24.72 11.04 -43.30
C ASN A 240 25.77 12.10 -42.98
N LEU A 241 26.76 11.77 -42.13
CA LEU A 241 27.77 12.71 -41.66
C LEU A 241 28.66 13.25 -42.79
N LYS A 242 29.01 12.40 -43.77
CA LYS A 242 29.86 12.76 -44.92
C LYS A 242 29.25 13.86 -45.80
N GLU A 243 27.94 13.85 -45.99
CA GLU A 243 27.25 14.84 -46.84
C GLU A 243 27.35 16.28 -46.30
N TYR A 244 27.64 16.43 -45.00
CA TYR A 244 27.69 17.73 -44.35
C TYR A 244 29.08 18.14 -43.89
N LEU A 245 30.02 17.20 -43.74
CA LEU A 245 31.43 17.48 -43.45
C LEU A 245 32.21 18.01 -44.66
N TYR A 246 31.85 17.55 -45.88
CA TYR A 246 32.55 17.87 -47.14
C TYR A 246 31.80 18.91 -48.01
N LYS A 247 30.91 19.69 -47.39
CA LYS A 247 30.32 20.91 -47.99
C LYS A 247 31.11 22.16 -47.65
#